data_AF-A0A8D8L6H4-F1
#
_entry.id   AF-A0A8D8L6H4-F1
#
_cell.length_a   1.000
_cell.length_b   1.000
_cell.length_c   1.000
_cell.angle_alpha   90.00
_cell.angle_beta   90.00
_cell.angle_gamma   90.00
#
_symmetry.space_group_name_H-M   'P 1'
#
loop_
_entity.id
_entity.type
_entity.pdbx_description
1 polymer ?
#
loop_
_entity_poly.entity_id
_entity_poly.type
_entity_poly.pdbx_seq_one_letter_code
_entity_poly.pdbx_strand_id
1 'polypeptide(L)'
;GEYQLTKTPGRFHYHSAKWNSDVDAYVVHTNYNEYALVVMLKQKPGGEKSTSVKLYGRTMELRPTLIEDFKTLVAEQGMSEDTIIIKKNKGECVPGEETTPEPQIQRARRNVVVPPAEEGSGDDMPMFRGPDACKSEPDSGPCFGMLTRFHYNSS
;
A
#
# COMPACT_ATOMS: atom_id res chain seq x y z
N GLY A 1 -23.30 -10.47 -3.70
CA GLY A 1 -24.29 -11.51 -3.44
C GLY A 1 -24.82 -11.30 -2.05
N GLU A 2 -26.06 -11.67 -1.83
CA GLU A 2 -26.66 -11.70 -0.49
C GLU A 2 -26.26 -13.00 0.21
N TYR A 3 -26.06 -12.91 1.53
CA TYR A 3 -25.73 -14.07 2.34
C TYR A 3 -26.96 -14.95 2.55
N GLN A 4 -26.82 -16.23 2.26
CA GLN A 4 -27.82 -17.26 2.49
C GLN A 4 -27.43 -18.08 3.72
N LEU A 5 -28.43 -18.36 4.56
CA LEU A 5 -28.27 -19.24 5.70
C LEU A 5 -27.99 -20.68 5.24
N THR A 6 -27.12 -21.36 5.96
CA THR A 6 -26.89 -22.80 5.77
C THR A 6 -27.41 -23.59 6.96
N LYS A 7 -27.38 -24.92 6.87
CA LYS A 7 -27.78 -25.80 7.98
C LYS A 7 -26.83 -25.70 9.19
N THR A 8 -25.61 -25.22 8.98
CA THR A 8 -24.60 -25.10 10.03
C THR A 8 -24.65 -23.68 10.60
N PRO A 9 -24.92 -23.50 11.90
CA PRO A 9 -24.89 -22.18 12.53
C PRO A 9 -23.52 -21.51 12.35
N GLY A 10 -23.54 -20.20 12.07
CA GLY A 10 -22.31 -19.43 11.82
C GLY A 10 -21.69 -19.62 10.44
N ARG A 11 -22.22 -20.53 9.60
CA ARG A 11 -21.85 -20.67 8.19
C ARG A 11 -22.90 -20.03 7.29
N PHE A 12 -22.42 -19.18 6.40
CA PHE A 12 -23.21 -18.50 5.39
C PHE A 12 -22.64 -18.75 4.01
N HIS A 13 -23.50 -18.77 3.01
CA HIS A 13 -23.11 -18.98 1.62
C HIS A 13 -23.57 -17.81 0.76
N TYR A 14 -22.74 -17.34 -0.17
CA TYR A 14 -23.20 -16.40 -1.19
C TYR A 14 -22.46 -16.56 -2.51
N HIS A 15 -23.18 -16.28 -3.59
CA HIS A 15 -22.61 -16.19 -4.91
C HIS A 15 -22.19 -14.74 -5.24
N SER A 16 -20.97 -14.57 -5.72
CA SER A 16 -20.42 -13.29 -6.16
C SER A 16 -20.45 -13.20 -7.69
N ALA A 17 -21.52 -12.62 -8.24
CA ALA A 17 -21.67 -12.44 -9.70
C ALA A 17 -20.50 -11.67 -10.33
N LYS A 18 -20.00 -10.62 -9.66
CA LYS A 18 -18.86 -9.81 -10.14
C LYS A 18 -17.60 -10.65 -10.42
N TRP A 19 -17.37 -11.69 -9.62
CA TRP A 19 -16.18 -12.53 -9.73
C TRP A 19 -16.50 -13.94 -10.25
N ASN A 20 -17.76 -14.20 -10.56
CA ASN A 20 -18.32 -15.53 -10.81
C ASN A 20 -17.74 -16.54 -9.82
N SER A 21 -17.99 -16.38 -8.53
CA SER A 21 -17.39 -17.22 -7.48
C SER A 21 -18.37 -17.51 -6.36
N ASP A 22 -18.31 -18.71 -5.83
CA ASP A 22 -19.05 -19.11 -4.65
C ASP A 22 -18.19 -18.86 -3.42
N VAL A 23 -18.81 -18.33 -2.36
CA VAL A 23 -18.11 -17.99 -1.14
C VAL A 23 -18.85 -18.56 0.06
N ASP A 24 -18.15 -19.36 0.85
CA ASP A 24 -18.58 -19.77 2.17
C ASP A 24 -17.91 -18.88 3.22
N ALA A 25 -18.71 -18.24 4.07
CA ALA A 25 -18.23 -17.43 5.18
C ALA A 25 -18.56 -18.11 6.52
N TYR A 26 -17.57 -18.21 7.39
CA TYR A 26 -17.65 -18.83 8.70
C TYR A 26 -17.31 -17.80 9.77
N VAL A 27 -18.25 -17.56 10.68
CA VAL A 27 -17.97 -16.80 11.91
C VAL A 27 -17.33 -17.75 12.90
N VAL A 28 -16.00 -17.68 13.04
CA VAL A 28 -15.22 -18.63 13.85
C VAL A 28 -15.25 -18.25 15.31
N HIS A 29 -15.12 -16.96 15.60
CA HIS A 29 -15.14 -16.46 16.97
C HIS A 29 -15.76 -15.07 17.03
N THR A 30 -16.65 -14.85 17.99
CA THR A 30 -17.24 -13.54 18.23
C THR A 30 -17.82 -13.50 19.63
N ASN A 31 -17.74 -12.34 20.29
CA ASN A 31 -18.49 -12.06 21.51
C ASN A 31 -19.74 -11.22 21.23
N TYR A 32 -20.12 -11.04 19.95
CA TYR A 32 -21.23 -10.25 19.39
C TYR A 32 -21.18 -8.74 19.63
N ASN A 33 -20.60 -8.32 20.77
CA ASN A 33 -20.64 -6.97 21.30
C ASN A 33 -19.40 -6.15 20.95
N GLU A 34 -18.26 -6.78 20.69
CA GLU A 34 -16.98 -6.09 20.46
C GLU A 34 -16.37 -6.46 19.10
N TYR A 35 -16.29 -7.76 18.78
CA TYR A 35 -15.59 -8.21 17.58
C TYR A 35 -16.16 -9.49 16.96
N ALA A 36 -15.76 -9.75 15.71
CA ALA A 36 -15.97 -11.02 15.03
C ALA A 36 -14.78 -11.38 14.12
N LEU A 37 -14.32 -12.63 14.24
CA LEU A 37 -13.35 -13.26 13.35
C LEU A 37 -14.10 -14.11 12.32
N VAL A 38 -13.90 -13.78 11.05
CA VAL A 38 -14.62 -14.40 9.94
C VAL A 38 -13.63 -14.98 8.95
N VAL A 39 -13.76 -16.27 8.65
CA VAL A 39 -13.02 -16.95 7.58
C VAL A 39 -13.91 -17.07 6.36
N MET A 40 -13.41 -16.64 5.20
CA MET A 40 -14.11 -16.71 3.92
C MET A 40 -13.35 -17.63 2.99
N LEU A 41 -14.02 -18.67 2.51
CA LEU A 41 -13.51 -19.60 1.50
C LEU A 41 -14.18 -19.27 0.18
N LYS A 42 -13.40 -18.74 -0.75
CA LYS A 42 -13.84 -18.42 -2.11
C LYS A 42 -13.43 -19.55 -3.05
N GLN A 43 -14.37 -20.00 -3.86
CA GLN A 43 -14.16 -20.98 -4.91
C GLN A 43 -14.57 -20.41 -6.26
N LYS A 44 -13.66 -20.43 -7.23
CA LYS A 44 -13.95 -20.04 -8.60
C LYS A 44 -14.25 -21.26 -9.49
N PRO A 45 -15.01 -21.07 -10.59
CA PRO A 45 -15.05 -22.02 -11.69
C PRO A 45 -13.62 -22.24 -12.19
N GLY A 46 -13.17 -23.48 -12.24
CA GLY A 46 -11.77 -23.85 -12.53
C GLY A 46 -10.97 -24.35 -11.34
N GLY A 47 -11.56 -24.36 -10.13
CA GLY A 47 -10.98 -25.02 -8.95
C GLY A 47 -9.99 -24.17 -8.15
N GLU A 48 -9.72 -22.93 -8.58
CA GLU A 48 -8.99 -21.95 -7.75
C GLU A 48 -9.76 -21.70 -6.46
N LYS A 49 -9.10 -21.97 -5.34
CA LYS A 49 -9.60 -21.69 -3.99
C LYS A 49 -8.77 -20.59 -3.36
N SER A 50 -9.42 -19.68 -2.66
CA SER A 50 -8.75 -18.63 -1.90
C SER A 50 -9.40 -18.50 -0.54
N THR A 51 -8.57 -18.45 0.50
CA THR A 51 -9.00 -18.22 1.87
C THR A 51 -8.73 -16.77 2.24
N SER A 52 -9.63 -16.17 3.02
CA SER A 52 -9.45 -14.82 3.54
C SER A 52 -9.94 -14.78 4.98
N VAL A 53 -9.13 -14.24 5.88
CA VAL A 53 -9.51 -14.03 7.27
C VAL A 53 -9.79 -12.54 7.47
N LYS A 54 -10.88 -12.21 8.15
CA LYS A 54 -11.27 -10.83 8.44
C LYS A 54 -11.60 -10.66 9.92
N LEU A 55 -11.00 -9.66 10.54
CA LEU A 55 -11.36 -9.17 11.87
C LEU A 55 -12.28 -7.97 11.70
N TYR A 56 -13.46 -8.05 12.31
CA TYR A 56 -14.43 -6.97 12.40
C TYR A 56 -14.52 -6.49 13.85
N GLY A 57 -14.52 -5.17 14.03
CA GLY A 57 -14.82 -4.51 15.30
C GLY A 57 -16.16 -3.79 15.26
N ARG A 58 -16.82 -3.66 16.40
CA ARG A 58 -17.95 -2.73 16.58
C ARG A 58 -17.49 -1.28 16.73
N THR A 59 -16.26 -1.10 17.20
CA THR A 59 -15.55 0.18 17.32
C THR A 59 -14.40 0.23 16.33
N MET A 60 -13.92 1.44 16.03
CA MET A 60 -12.77 1.65 15.12
C MET A 60 -11.44 1.26 15.77
N GLU A 61 -11.41 1.22 17.10
CA GLU A 61 -10.26 0.80 17.88
C GLU A 61 -10.51 -0.59 18.44
N LEU A 62 -9.49 -1.44 18.34
CA LEU A 62 -9.49 -2.82 18.81
C LEU A 62 -8.33 -3.03 19.77
N ARG A 63 -8.53 -3.92 20.74
CA ARG A 63 -7.47 -4.27 21.69
C ARG A 63 -6.32 -5.01 20.98
N PRO A 64 -5.06 -4.80 21.38
CA PRO A 64 -3.92 -5.52 20.82
C PRO A 64 -4.06 -7.04 20.87
N THR A 65 -4.68 -7.57 21.94
CA THR A 65 -4.93 -9.00 22.10
C THR A 65 -5.79 -9.58 20.98
N LEU A 66 -6.78 -8.82 20.46
CA LEU A 66 -7.61 -9.27 19.35
C LEU A 66 -6.85 -9.30 18.02
N ILE A 67 -5.83 -8.44 17.88
CA ILE A 67 -4.95 -8.43 16.72
C ILE A 67 -4.03 -9.65 16.77
N GLU A 68 -3.54 -10.03 17.96
CA GLU A 68 -2.77 -11.27 18.16
C GLU A 68 -3.61 -12.51 17.86
N ASP A 69 -4.84 -12.59 18.37
CA ASP A 69 -5.76 -13.69 18.04
C ASP A 69 -6.02 -13.80 16.53
N PHE A 70 -6.16 -12.66 15.86
CA PHE A 70 -6.30 -12.61 14.41
C PHE A 70 -5.05 -13.14 13.69
N LYS A 71 -3.84 -12.75 14.13
CA LYS A 71 -2.59 -13.27 13.57
C LYS A 71 -2.47 -14.78 13.76
N THR A 72 -2.79 -15.29 14.95
CA THR A 72 -2.80 -16.73 15.22
C THR A 72 -3.76 -17.46 14.29
N LEU A 73 -4.99 -16.95 14.11
CA LEU A 73 -5.95 -17.54 13.19
C LEU A 73 -5.46 -17.50 11.73
N VAL A 74 -4.80 -16.43 11.30
CA VAL A 74 -4.21 -16.34 9.96
C VAL A 74 -3.12 -17.40 9.76
N ALA A 75 -2.25 -17.60 10.77
CA ALA A 75 -1.23 -18.64 10.75
C ALA A 75 -1.83 -20.05 10.72
N GLU A 76 -2.91 -20.31 11.47
CA GLU A 76 -3.64 -21.58 11.45
C GLU A 76 -4.28 -21.87 10.08
N GLN A 77 -4.68 -20.84 9.33
CA GLN A 77 -5.14 -20.98 7.95
C GLN A 77 -4.00 -21.16 6.94
N GLY A 78 -2.75 -21.26 7.40
CA GLY A 78 -1.56 -21.47 6.56
C GLY A 78 -1.09 -20.22 5.81
N MET A 79 -1.50 -19.03 6.27
CA MET A 79 -1.12 -17.75 5.67
C MET A 79 0.00 -17.10 6.49
N SER A 80 0.91 -16.37 5.83
CA SER A 80 1.99 -15.66 6.54
C SER A 80 1.50 -14.34 7.12
N GLU A 81 2.15 -13.88 8.19
CA GLU A 81 1.86 -12.57 8.80
C GLU A 81 2.07 -11.41 7.81
N ASP A 82 2.97 -11.55 6.82
CA ASP A 82 3.23 -10.51 5.82
C ASP A 82 2.02 -10.24 4.91
N THR A 83 1.06 -11.18 4.84
CA THR A 83 -0.19 -11.00 4.08
C THR A 83 -1.24 -10.18 4.84
N ILE A 84 -0.98 -9.88 6.12
CA ILE A 84 -1.91 -9.16 6.97
C ILE A 84 -1.85 -7.67 6.68
N ILE A 85 -3.02 -7.11 6.37
CA ILE A 85 -3.18 -5.67 6.15
C ILE A 85 -4.06 -5.10 7.25
N ILE A 86 -3.45 -4.38 8.20
CA ILE A 86 -4.16 -3.61 9.23
C ILE A 86 -4.53 -2.25 8.64
N LYS A 87 -5.84 -1.99 8.52
CA LYS A 87 -6.33 -0.72 7.97
C LYS A 87 -6.10 0.41 8.96
N LYS A 88 -5.60 1.55 8.47
CA LYS A 88 -5.54 2.79 9.25
C LYS A 88 -6.95 3.36 9.41
N ASN A 89 -7.27 3.84 10.61
CA ASN A 89 -8.52 4.55 10.86
C ASN A 89 -8.49 5.91 10.12
N LYS A 90 -9.38 6.08 9.14
CA LYS A 90 -9.60 7.33 8.39
C LYS A 90 -11.07 7.80 8.47
N GLY A 91 -11.84 7.32 9.45
CA GLY A 91 -13.29 7.54 9.47
C GLY A 91 -14.07 6.60 8.53
N GLU A 92 -15.39 6.80 8.48
CA GLU A 92 -16.29 6.11 7.56
C GLU A 92 -16.31 6.82 6.20
N CYS A 93 -16.42 6.04 5.12
CA CYS A 93 -16.59 6.60 3.78
C CYS A 93 -18.07 6.58 3.41
N VAL A 94 -18.68 7.76 3.25
CA VAL A 94 -20.08 7.91 2.85
C VAL A 94 -20.15 8.09 1.32
N PRO A 95 -20.80 7.18 0.58
CA PRO A 95 -20.93 7.33 -0.87
C PRO A 95 -21.66 8.62 -1.24
N GLY A 96 -21.01 9.50 -2.00
CA GLY A 96 -21.57 10.79 -2.45
C GLY A 96 -21.01 12.01 -1.72
N GLU A 97 -20.21 11.83 -0.68
CA GLU A 97 -19.48 12.92 -0.05
C GLU A 97 -18.19 13.20 -0.86
N GLU A 98 -18.14 14.37 -1.50
CA GLU A 98 -16.90 14.86 -2.12
C GLU A 98 -15.90 15.16 -1.00
N THR A 99 -14.98 14.23 -0.74
CA THR A 99 -13.80 14.54 0.04
C THR A 99 -13.09 15.68 -0.68
N THR A 100 -13.02 16.87 -0.06
CA THR A 100 -12.18 17.96 -0.54
C THR A 100 -10.81 17.38 -0.84
N PRO A 101 -10.34 17.44 -2.10
CA PRO A 101 -9.03 16.89 -2.44
C PRO A 101 -8.01 17.57 -1.53
N GLU A 102 -7.21 16.76 -0.85
CA GLU A 102 -6.02 17.21 -0.13
C GLU A 102 -5.30 18.22 -1.02
N PRO A 103 -5.01 19.45 -0.55
CA PRO A 103 -4.58 20.53 -1.40
C PRO A 103 -3.32 20.07 -2.14
N GLN A 104 -3.50 19.75 -3.42
CA GLN A 104 -2.39 19.44 -4.30
C GLN A 104 -1.62 20.75 -4.38
N ILE A 105 -0.49 20.82 -3.68
CA ILE A 105 0.47 21.91 -3.83
C ILE A 105 0.93 21.81 -5.29
N GLN A 106 0.24 22.50 -6.18
CA GLN A 106 0.67 22.66 -7.55
C GLN A 106 1.97 23.46 -7.46
N ARG A 107 3.11 22.78 -7.63
CA ARG A 107 4.37 23.46 -7.85
C ARG A 107 4.15 24.36 -9.06
N ALA A 108 4.07 25.67 -8.83
CA ALA A 108 4.02 26.64 -9.91
C ALA A 108 5.17 26.33 -10.87
N ARG A 109 4.85 25.95 -12.11
CA ARG A 109 5.85 25.89 -13.16
C ARG A 109 6.40 27.31 -13.27
N ARG A 110 7.70 27.50 -13.01
CA ARG A 110 8.35 28.76 -13.33
C ARG A 110 8.17 28.96 -14.84
N ASN A 111 7.60 30.09 -15.25
CA ASN A 111 7.64 30.49 -16.64
C ASN A 111 9.11 30.58 -17.04
N VAL A 112 9.54 29.70 -17.96
CA VAL A 112 10.83 29.84 -18.61
C VAL A 112 10.68 31.02 -19.56
N VAL A 113 11.07 32.21 -19.09
CA VAL A 113 11.38 33.30 -20.01
C VAL A 113 12.62 32.84 -20.74
N VAL A 114 12.46 32.45 -22.00
CA VAL A 114 13.58 32.19 -22.90
C VAL A 114 14.26 33.55 -23.11
N PRO A 115 15.50 33.75 -22.62
CA PRO A 115 16.21 34.98 -22.96
C PRO A 115 16.43 35.03 -24.48
N PRO A 116 16.42 36.22 -25.09
CA PRO A 116 16.69 36.36 -26.52
C PRO A 116 18.05 35.72 -26.85
N ALA A 117 18.13 35.13 -28.04
CA ALA A 117 19.34 34.50 -28.56
C ALA A 117 20.40 35.56 -28.90
N GLU A 118 20.98 36.16 -27.87
CA GLU A 118 22.17 36.98 -28.00
C GLU A 118 23.37 36.11 -27.62
N GLU A 119 24.09 35.72 -28.68
CA GLU A 119 25.50 35.33 -28.70
C GLU A 119 25.95 34.35 -27.61
N GLY A 120 25.41 33.13 -27.66
CA GLY A 120 26.07 31.98 -27.06
C GLY A 120 27.34 31.67 -27.85
N SER A 121 28.51 31.84 -27.23
CA SER A 121 29.80 31.31 -27.70
C SER A 121 29.80 29.77 -27.64
N GLY A 122 28.92 29.15 -28.42
CA GLY A 122 28.93 27.72 -28.71
C GLY A 122 29.93 27.46 -29.82
N ASP A 123 31.21 27.66 -29.52
CA ASP A 123 32.30 27.21 -30.38
C ASP A 123 32.22 25.67 -30.46
N ASP A 124 32.34 25.15 -31.67
CA ASP A 124 32.26 23.74 -32.03
C ASP A 124 33.43 22.98 -31.37
N MET A 125 33.26 22.59 -30.10
CA MET A 125 34.28 21.83 -29.36
C MET A 125 33.82 20.39 -29.15
N PRO A 126 34.63 19.39 -29.54
CA PRO A 126 34.29 17.99 -29.37
C PRO A 126 34.10 17.67 -27.88
N MET A 127 32.93 17.10 -27.56
CA MET A 127 32.43 16.76 -26.21
C MET A 127 33.30 15.80 -25.37
N PHE A 128 34.51 15.44 -25.81
CA PHE A 128 35.39 14.54 -25.07
C PHE A 128 36.87 14.96 -25.19
N ARG A 129 37.42 15.56 -24.13
CA ARG A 129 38.87 15.77 -23.97
C ARG A 129 39.57 14.49 -23.47
N GLY A 130 39.45 13.41 -24.24
CA GLY A 130 40.26 12.20 -24.07
C GLY A 130 40.25 11.52 -22.68
N PRO A 131 41.07 10.47 -22.51
CA PRO A 131 41.10 9.65 -21.28
C PRO A 131 41.77 10.34 -20.08
N ASP A 132 42.52 11.43 -20.30
CA ASP A 132 43.17 12.20 -19.23
C ASP A 132 42.22 13.18 -18.51
N ALA A 133 40.97 13.32 -18.97
CA ALA A 133 39.93 14.09 -18.27
C ALA A 133 39.68 13.57 -16.84
N CYS A 134 39.94 12.30 -16.57
CA CYS A 134 39.82 11.72 -15.22
C CYS A 134 40.90 12.22 -14.23
N LYS A 135 41.92 12.94 -14.70
CA LYS A 135 43.01 13.49 -13.87
C LYS A 135 42.84 14.99 -13.58
N SER A 136 41.82 15.65 -14.13
CA SER A 136 41.58 17.06 -13.83
C SER A 136 41.05 17.23 -12.41
N GLU A 137 41.33 18.36 -11.80
CA GLU A 137 40.76 18.69 -10.51
C GLU A 137 39.22 18.75 -10.60
N PRO A 138 38.48 18.24 -9.61
CA PRO A 138 37.03 18.21 -9.65
C PRO A 138 36.46 19.62 -9.75
N ASP A 139 35.64 19.86 -10.79
CA ASP A 139 35.03 21.16 -10.99
C ASP A 139 34.02 21.45 -9.88
N SER A 140 34.17 22.60 -9.23
CA SER A 140 33.28 23.04 -8.15
C SER A 140 32.03 23.67 -8.75
N GLY A 141 31.21 22.82 -9.38
CA GLY A 141 29.89 23.20 -9.86
C GLY A 141 29.00 23.73 -8.72
N PRO A 142 27.97 24.53 -9.02
CA PRO A 142 27.27 25.38 -8.04
C PRO A 142 26.26 24.62 -7.14
N CYS A 143 26.59 23.41 -6.70
CA CYS A 143 25.75 22.59 -5.84
C CYS A 143 26.35 22.51 -4.42
N PHE A 144 25.82 23.33 -3.51
CA PHE A 144 26.06 23.28 -2.06
C PHE A 144 25.51 21.98 -1.42
N GLY A 145 26.14 20.84 -1.71
CA GLY A 145 25.76 19.52 -1.21
C GLY A 145 26.84 18.89 -0.35
N MET A 146 27.16 19.46 0.81
CA MET A 146 27.98 18.77 1.81
C MET A 146 27.15 17.64 2.45
N LEU A 147 27.18 16.45 1.86
CA LEU A 147 26.65 15.24 2.49
C LEU A 147 27.69 14.69 3.47
N THR A 148 27.56 15.00 4.75
CA THR A 148 28.33 14.32 5.81
C THR A 148 27.90 12.86 5.90
N ARG A 149 28.78 11.94 5.49
CA ARG A 149 28.61 10.50 5.74
C ARG A 149 29.42 10.10 6.97
N PHE A 150 28.76 9.55 7.97
CA PHE A 150 29.43 8.93 9.12
C PHE A 150 29.80 7.49 8.77
N HIS A 151 31.06 7.13 8.96
CA HIS A 151 31.53 5.75 8.92
C HIS A 151 31.67 5.25 10.35
N TYR A 152 30.98 4.16 10.69
CA TYR A 152 31.26 3.42 11.92
C TYR A 152 32.46 2.51 11.65
N ASN A 153 33.52 2.65 12.44
CA ASN A 153 34.71 1.82 12.35
C ASN A 153 34.35 0.42 12.89
N SER A 154 34.24 -0.57 12.01
CA SER A 154 34.17 -1.98 12.39
C SER A 154 35.60 -2.46 12.68
N SER A 155 35.86 -2.81 13.94
CA SER A 155 37.04 -3.62 14.31
C SER A 155 36.74 -5.10 14.14
#